data_AF-A0AAW7I920-F1
#
_entry.id   AF-A0AAW7I920-F1
#
_cell.length_a   1.000
_cell.length_b   1.000
_cell.length_c   1.000
_cell.angle_alpha   90.00
_cell.angle_beta   90.00
_cell.angle_gamma   90.00
#
_symmetry.space_group_name_H-M   'P 1'
#
loop_
_entity.id
_entity.type
_entity.pdbx_description
1 polymer ?
#
loop_
_entity_poly.entity_id
_entity_poly.type
_entity_poly.pdbx_seq_one_letter_code
_entity_poly.pdbx_strand_id
1 'polypeptide(L)'
;MKATATTMNKKESVTLESIMLFEYDDLVSRFKRAKSEDTLDVMYKGALYKAEKLLTGKALVMAHIAIERAIDRCQQDFDNTHNGLSRKIDHTLKKQEPAKKYDPEEEMRRLLSDMG
;
A
#
# COMPACT_ATOMS: atom_id res chain seq x y z
N MET A 1 51.32 36.12 -2.71
CA MET A 1 50.04 36.35 -2.00
C MET A 1 49.34 35.00 -1.87
N LYS A 2 49.04 34.58 -0.64
CA LYS A 2 48.39 33.28 -0.34
C LYS A 2 46.90 33.37 -0.69
N ALA A 3 46.41 32.45 -1.51
CA ALA A 3 44.97 32.24 -1.69
C ALA A 3 44.50 31.22 -0.66
N THR A 4 43.70 31.70 0.30
CA THR A 4 43.01 30.91 1.32
C THR A 4 41.79 30.20 0.75
N ALA A 5 41.55 29.00 1.27
CA ALA A 5 40.53 28.04 0.90
C ALA A 5 39.08 28.55 0.95
N THR A 6 38.20 27.89 0.19
CA THR A 6 36.80 27.69 0.56
C THR A 6 36.39 26.27 0.18
N THR A 7 36.61 25.33 1.09
CA THR A 7 36.00 24.01 1.07
C THR A 7 34.52 24.16 1.43
N MET A 8 33.64 24.00 0.45
CA MET A 8 32.20 23.96 0.67
C MET A 8 31.80 22.64 1.36
N ASN A 9 31.14 22.75 2.50
CA ASN A 9 30.53 21.66 3.27
C ASN A 9 29.46 20.94 2.44
N LYS A 10 29.83 19.85 1.75
CA LYS A 10 28.91 18.98 0.99
C LYS A 10 28.24 17.88 1.84
N LYS A 11 28.60 17.77 3.13
CA LYS A 11 28.23 16.61 3.97
C LYS A 11 26.92 16.76 4.74
N GLU A 12 26.53 17.98 5.10
CA GLU A 12 25.32 18.26 5.90
C GLU A 12 24.05 18.43 5.04
N SER A 13 24.18 18.90 3.79
CA SER A 13 23.04 19.04 2.88
C SER A 13 22.46 17.68 2.48
N VAL A 14 23.33 16.68 2.32
CA VAL A 14 22.96 15.30 1.96
C VAL A 14 22.04 14.67 3.01
N THR A 15 22.23 15.01 4.29
CA THR A 15 21.39 14.47 5.37
C THR A 15 19.97 15.04 5.37
N LEU A 16 19.79 16.34 5.09
CA LEU A 16 18.46 16.95 5.08
C LEU A 16 17.66 16.52 3.83
N GLU A 17 18.30 16.54 2.65
CA GLU A 17 17.69 16.07 1.40
C GLU A 17 17.35 14.58 1.47
N SER A 18 18.20 13.77 2.10
CA SER A 18 17.94 12.35 2.37
C SER A 18 16.70 12.15 3.22
N ILE A 19 16.49 12.96 4.27
CA ILE A 19 15.32 12.85 5.14
C ILE A 19 14.03 13.25 4.41
N MET A 20 14.07 14.32 3.61
CA MET A 20 12.91 14.75 2.80
C MET A 20 12.48 13.68 1.78
N LEU A 21 13.44 12.88 1.28
CA LEU A 21 13.17 11.71 0.41
C LEU A 21 12.46 10.55 1.12
N PHE A 22 12.16 10.62 2.41
CA PHE A 22 11.36 9.60 3.11
C PHE A 22 10.17 10.18 3.86
N GLU A 23 9.76 11.41 3.54
CA GLU A 23 8.46 11.90 3.97
C GLU A 23 7.33 11.09 3.35
N TYR A 24 6.29 10.85 4.14
CA TYR A 24 5.15 10.02 3.75
C TYR A 24 4.49 10.51 2.46
N ASP A 25 4.21 11.81 2.34
CA ASP A 25 3.51 12.37 1.18
C ASP A 25 4.34 12.24 -0.10
N ASP A 26 5.65 12.43 0.00
CA ASP A 26 6.57 12.25 -1.12
C ASP A 26 6.65 10.77 -1.54
N LEU A 27 6.75 9.84 -0.58
CA LEU A 27 6.71 8.40 -0.85
C LEU A 27 5.40 7.97 -1.52
N VAL A 28 4.25 8.44 -1.02
CA VAL A 28 2.93 8.16 -1.61
C VAL A 28 2.86 8.70 -3.03
N SER A 29 3.31 9.94 -3.27
CA SER A 29 3.30 10.53 -4.61
C SER A 29 4.14 9.71 -5.60
N ARG A 30 5.28 9.18 -5.14
CA ARG A 30 6.16 8.35 -5.96
C ARG A 30 5.55 6.99 -6.23
N PHE A 31 5.01 6.31 -5.21
CA PHE A 31 4.39 4.99 -5.33
C PHE A 31 3.11 5.01 -6.17
N LYS A 32 2.31 6.10 -6.13
CA LYS A 32 1.15 6.29 -7.01
C LYS A 32 1.46 6.31 -8.51
N ARG A 33 2.73 6.45 -8.89
CA ARG A 33 3.16 6.34 -10.29
C ARG A 33 3.12 4.90 -10.80
N ALA A 34 3.17 3.91 -9.91
CA ALA A 34 3.03 2.51 -10.28
C ALA A 34 1.64 2.26 -10.91
N LYS A 35 1.61 1.48 -12.00
CA LYS A 35 0.37 1.08 -12.68
C LYS A 35 -0.02 -0.37 -12.44
N SER A 36 0.85 -1.14 -11.78
CA SER A 36 0.63 -2.52 -11.40
C SER A 36 1.22 -2.79 -10.02
N GLU A 37 0.70 -3.83 -9.34
CA GLU A 37 1.25 -4.35 -8.09
C GLU A 37 2.71 -4.77 -8.25
N ASP A 38 3.08 -5.40 -9.37
CA ASP A 38 4.47 -5.81 -9.64
C ASP A 38 5.43 -4.60 -9.68
N THR A 39 5.00 -3.50 -10.31
CA THR A 39 5.80 -2.27 -10.37
C THR A 39 5.93 -1.67 -8.98
N LEU A 40 4.84 -1.69 -8.21
CA LEU A 40 4.80 -1.17 -6.85
C LEU A 40 5.75 -1.95 -5.92
N ASP A 41 5.82 -3.27 -6.04
CA ASP A 41 6.75 -4.14 -5.28
C ASP A 41 8.22 -3.81 -5.58
N VAL A 42 8.57 -3.60 -6.86
CA VAL A 42 9.93 -3.17 -7.25
C VAL A 42 10.26 -1.80 -6.65
N MET A 43 9.31 -0.86 -6.66
CA MET A 43 9.50 0.47 -6.07
C MET A 43 9.67 0.40 -4.55
N TYR A 44 8.93 -0.46 -3.87
CA TYR A 44 9.04 -0.71 -2.43
C TYR A 44 10.42 -1.25 -2.05
N LYS A 45 10.87 -2.33 -2.71
CA LYS A 45 12.22 -2.91 -2.50
C LYS A 45 13.32 -1.88 -2.75
N GLY A 46 13.18 -1.08 -3.80
CA GLY A 46 14.11 0.01 -4.11
C GLY A 46 14.13 1.12 -3.04
N ALA A 47 12.98 1.43 -2.42
CA ALA A 47 12.89 2.41 -1.35
C ALA A 47 13.56 1.91 -0.06
N LEU A 48 13.34 0.65 0.30
CA LEU A 48 14.01 0.01 1.45
C LEU A 48 15.53 0.02 1.28
N TYR A 49 16.03 -0.45 0.14
CA TYR A 49 17.47 -0.46 -0.16
C TYR A 49 18.09 0.95 -0.07
N LYS A 50 17.37 1.98 -0.54
CA LYS A 50 17.82 3.37 -0.42
C LYS A 50 17.80 3.87 1.02
N ALA A 51 16.79 3.52 1.81
CA ALA A 51 16.69 3.90 3.22
C ALA A 51 17.87 3.32 4.01
N GLU A 52 18.15 2.02 3.84
CA GLU A 52 19.26 1.33 4.51
C GLU A 52 20.63 1.90 4.13
N LYS A 53 20.79 2.36 2.87
CA LYS A 53 22.04 2.94 2.39
C LYS A 53 22.28 4.36 2.89
N LEU A 54 21.22 5.14 3.10
CA LEU A 54 21.31 6.58 3.36
C LEU A 54 21.07 6.97 4.83
N LEU A 55 20.34 6.14 5.58
CA LEU A 55 19.90 6.46 6.94
C LEU A 55 20.36 5.39 7.93
N THR A 56 20.52 5.79 9.19
CA THR A 56 20.87 4.89 10.29
C THR A 56 20.08 5.23 11.55
N GLY A 57 19.97 4.28 12.47
CA GLY A 57 19.32 4.48 13.78
C GLY A 57 17.86 4.92 13.68
N LYS A 58 17.49 5.96 14.43
CA LYS A 58 16.09 6.45 14.52
C LYS A 58 15.55 6.94 13.17
N ALA A 59 16.38 7.56 12.34
CA ALA A 59 15.95 8.05 11.03
C ALA A 59 15.57 6.90 10.09
N LEU A 60 16.34 5.81 10.12
CA LEU A 60 16.03 4.60 9.34
C LEU A 60 14.69 4.00 9.76
N VAL A 61 14.44 3.89 11.07
CA VAL A 61 13.17 3.35 11.59
C VAL A 61 11.99 4.22 11.15
N MET A 62 12.11 5.55 11.24
CA MET A 62 11.06 6.46 10.79
C MET A 62 10.83 6.36 9.27
N ALA A 63 11.89 6.20 8.48
CA ALA A 63 11.79 6.01 7.04
C ALA A 63 11.10 4.68 6.70
N HIS A 64 11.43 3.57 7.38
CA HIS A 64 10.72 2.30 7.20
C HIS A 64 9.23 2.43 7.53
N ILE A 65 8.89 3.07 8.66
CA ILE A 65 7.48 3.31 9.01
C ILE A 65 6.77 4.13 7.91
N ALA A 66 7.42 5.17 7.39
CA ALA A 66 6.84 5.98 6.32
C ALA A 66 6.66 5.19 5.02
N ILE A 67 7.63 4.35 4.65
CA ILE A 67 7.57 3.46 3.48
C ILE A 67 6.41 2.47 3.63
N GLU A 68 6.30 1.79 4.78
CA GLU A 68 5.24 0.81 5.06
C GLU A 68 3.84 1.45 5.03
N ARG A 69 3.69 2.65 5.58
CA ARG A 69 2.40 3.36 5.51
C ARG A 69 2.06 3.79 4.09
N ALA A 70 3.06 4.19 3.30
CA ALA A 70 2.85 4.65 1.93
C ALA A 70 2.46 3.49 1.00
N ILE A 71 3.08 2.32 1.17
CA ILE A 71 2.75 1.11 0.41
C ILE A 71 1.34 0.63 0.75
N ASP A 72 0.98 0.54 2.03
CA ASP A 72 -0.35 0.12 2.47
C ASP A 72 -1.45 0.99 1.86
N ARG A 73 -1.24 2.32 1.84
CA ARG A 73 -2.18 3.25 1.18
C ARG A 73 -2.30 2.99 -0.31
N CYS A 74 -1.18 2.75 -1.00
CA CYS A 74 -1.22 2.47 -2.45
C CYS A 74 -1.88 1.11 -2.74
N GLN A 75 -1.66 0.10 -1.90
CA GLN A 75 -2.31 -1.20 -2.00
C GLN A 75 -3.84 -1.06 -1.87
N GLN A 76 -4.31 -0.28 -0.90
CA GLN A 76 -5.74 0.04 -0.75
C GLN A 76 -6.29 0.79 -1.97
N ASP A 77 -5.52 1.71 -2.56
CA ASP A 77 -5.94 2.40 -3.78
C ASP A 77 -6.10 1.39 -4.95
N PHE A 78 -5.23 0.38 -5.07
CA PHE A 78 -5.36 -0.71 -6.05
C PHE A 78 -6.59 -1.59 -5.78
N ASP A 79 -6.84 -1.98 -4.53
CA ASP A 79 -8.01 -2.78 -4.16
C ASP A 79 -9.34 -2.07 -4.45
N ASN A 80 -9.35 -0.75 -4.36
CA ASN A 80 -10.51 0.09 -4.68
C ASN A 80 -10.69 0.37 -6.19
N THR A 81 -9.73 0.00 -7.04
CA THR A 81 -9.92 0.09 -8.50
C THR A 81 -10.95 -0.94 -8.98
N HIS A 82 -11.56 -0.70 -10.15
CA HIS A 82 -12.53 -1.62 -10.76
C HIS A 82 -12.03 -3.08 -10.81
N ASN A 83 -10.73 -3.28 -11.07
CA ASN A 83 -10.13 -4.62 -11.06
C ASN A 83 -10.07 -5.26 -9.66
N GLY A 84 -9.76 -4.48 -8.62
CA GLY A 84 -9.78 -4.93 -7.23
C GLY A 84 -11.19 -5.24 -6.75
N LEU A 85 -12.17 -4.40 -7.12
CA LEU A 85 -13.59 -4.63 -6.88
C LEU A 85 -14.08 -5.91 -7.58
N SER A 86 -13.75 -6.12 -8.86
CA SER A 86 -14.12 -7.35 -9.59
C SER A 86 -13.55 -8.60 -8.92
N ARG A 87 -12.27 -8.61 -8.50
CA ARG A 87 -11.69 -9.77 -7.77
C ARG A 87 -12.40 -10.03 -6.45
N LYS A 88 -12.75 -8.98 -5.70
CA LYS A 88 -13.45 -9.09 -4.41
C LYS A 88 -14.89 -9.57 -4.59
N ILE A 89 -15.59 -9.07 -5.60
CA ILE A 89 -16.93 -9.52 -5.99
C ILE A 89 -16.89 -10.99 -6.41
N ASP A 90 -15.97 -11.38 -7.28
CA ASP A 90 -15.82 -12.77 -7.74
C ASP A 90 -15.52 -13.73 -6.59
N HIS A 91 -14.67 -13.33 -5.65
CA HIS A 91 -14.37 -14.11 -4.46
C HIS A 91 -15.59 -14.23 -3.53
N THR A 92 -16.35 -13.16 -3.31
CA THR A 92 -17.60 -13.18 -2.54
C THR A 92 -18.66 -14.05 -3.21
N LEU A 93 -18.82 -13.95 -4.54
CA LEU A 93 -19.76 -14.76 -5.32
C LEU A 93 -19.38 -16.25 -5.31
N LYS A 94 -18.09 -16.58 -5.35
CA LYS A 94 -17.60 -17.97 -5.24
C LYS A 94 -17.73 -18.55 -3.83
N LYS A 95 -17.69 -17.70 -2.79
CA LYS A 95 -17.86 -18.11 -1.39
C LYS A 95 -19.30 -18.04 -0.90
N GLN A 96 -20.19 -17.40 -1.66
CA GLN A 96 -21.60 -17.52 -1.42
C GLN A 96 -21.97 -18.98 -1.70
N GLU A 97 -22.40 -19.69 -0.66
CA GLU A 97 -23.15 -20.93 -0.90
C GLU A 97 -24.23 -20.60 -1.92
N PRO A 98 -24.47 -21.48 -2.91
CA PRO A 98 -25.53 -21.24 -3.89
C PRO A 98 -26.78 -20.90 -3.09
N ALA A 99 -27.26 -19.66 -3.20
CA ALA A 99 -28.41 -19.20 -2.46
C ALA A 99 -29.46 -20.28 -2.58
N LYS A 100 -29.87 -20.89 -1.45
CA LYS A 100 -30.80 -22.03 -1.44
C LYS A 100 -31.87 -21.73 -2.47
N LYS A 101 -31.90 -22.54 -3.53
CA LYS A 101 -32.83 -22.33 -4.63
C LYS A 101 -34.22 -22.36 -4.00
N TYR A 102 -34.93 -21.24 -4.09
CA TYR A 102 -36.24 -21.10 -3.46
C TYR A 102 -37.13 -22.26 -3.90
N ASP A 103 -37.55 -23.10 -2.95
CA ASP A 103 -38.48 -24.19 -3.18
C ASP A 103 -39.86 -23.79 -2.63
N PRO A 104 -40.82 -23.46 -3.50
CA PRO A 104 -42.16 -23.04 -3.09
C PRO A 104 -42.87 -24.11 -2.25
N GLU A 105 -42.62 -25.39 -2.50
CA GLU A 105 -43.31 -26.49 -1.80
C GLU A 105 -42.79 -26.62 -0.35
N GLU A 106 -41.49 -26.44 -0.14
CA GLU A 106 -40.87 -26.51 1.18
C GLU A 106 -41.26 -25.30 2.06
N GLU A 107 -41.34 -24.09 1.49
CA GLU A 107 -41.84 -22.90 2.20
C GLU A 107 -43.34 -22.99 2.52
N MET A 108 -44.17 -23.53 1.62
CA MET A 108 -45.58 -23.80 1.95
C MET A 108 -45.71 -24.82 3.07
N ARG A 109 -44.91 -25.89 3.05
CA ARG A 109 -44.92 -26.89 4.13
C ARG A 109 -44.51 -26.25 5.46
N ARG A 110 -43.49 -25.39 5.47
CA ARG A 110 -43.07 -24.64 6.67
C ARG A 110 -44.16 -23.73 7.21
N LEU A 111 -44.81 -22.94 6.35
CA LEU A 111 -45.89 -22.03 6.74
C LEU A 111 -47.11 -22.76 7.29
N LEU A 112 -47.46 -23.90 6.69
CA LEU A 112 -48.57 -24.73 7.16
C LEU A 112 -48.24 -25.48 8.46
N SER A 113 -46.96 -25.81 8.69
CA SER A 113 -46.51 -26.49 9.92
C SER A 113 -46.51 -25.57 11.15
N ASP A 114 -46.41 -24.25 10.95
CA ASP A 114 -46.44 -23.24 12.03
C ASP A 114 -47.87 -22.85 12.43
N MET A 115 -48.89 -23.33 11.70
CA MET A 115 -50.31 -23.08 11.95
C MET A 115 -51.03 -24.26 12.65
N GLY A 116 -50.30 -25.29 13.08
CA GLY A 116 -50.81 -26.44 13.84
C GLY A 116 -50.20 -26.54 15.23
#